data_AF-A0A807N2T7-F1
#
_entry.id   AF-A0A807N2T7-F1
#
_cell.length_a   1.000
_cell.length_b   1.000
_cell.length_c   1.000
_cell.angle_alpha   90.00
_cell.angle_beta   90.00
_cell.angle_gamma   90.00
#
_symmetry.space_group_name_H-M   'P 1'
#
loop_
_entity.id
_entity.type
_entity.pdbx_description
1 polymer ?
#
loop_
_entity_poly.entity_id
_entity_poly.type
_entity_poly.pdbx_seq_one_letter_code
_entity_poly.pdbx_strand_id
1 'polypeptide(L)'
;MTAARGLALRLAVWLGLAAIVVAVDGALSLRVDPLIAFLTAVVVAVGTWAGAHLRPAGEPPEWVQPSWETRSPHFQADIRTRRTSSMLAHAQPGRDFDARRLARQLGDLTARRLVLSGRVPDGVPDPLAHAHGALSPALLRYLRSAEADHAQVLTRKTLHAHLKEIDSL
;
A
#
# COMPACT_ATOMS: atom_id res chain seq x y z
N MET A 1 -29.38 34.16 3.66
CA MET A 1 -29.05 35.60 3.60
C MET A 1 -30.06 36.27 2.70
N THR A 2 -30.71 37.37 3.12
CA THR A 2 -31.72 38.05 2.30
C THR A 2 -31.08 38.67 1.04
N ALA A 3 -31.77 38.66 -0.10
CA ALA A 3 -31.26 39.17 -1.38
C ALA A 3 -30.71 40.62 -1.28
N ALA A 4 -31.34 41.44 -0.43
CA ALA A 4 -30.92 42.80 -0.11
C ALA A 4 -29.53 42.87 0.56
N ARG A 5 -29.22 41.93 1.46
CA ARG A 5 -27.91 41.86 2.13
C ARG A 5 -26.80 41.52 1.13
N GLY A 6 -27.09 40.68 0.14
CA GLY A 6 -26.16 40.34 -0.94
C GLY A 6 -25.86 41.53 -1.85
N LEU A 7 -26.87 42.35 -2.16
CA LEU A 7 -26.70 43.58 -2.93
C LEU A 7 -25.88 44.62 -2.17
N ALA A 8 -26.22 44.87 -0.90
CA ALA A 8 -25.52 45.84 -0.05
C ALA A 8 -24.02 45.53 0.08
N LEU A 9 -23.67 44.25 0.26
CA LEU A 9 -22.27 43.84 0.36
C LEU A 9 -21.51 44.06 -0.95
N ARG A 10 -22.11 43.72 -2.09
CA ARG A 10 -21.48 43.94 -3.41
C ARG A 10 -21.33 45.42 -3.72
N LEU A 11 -22.32 46.25 -3.40
CA LEU A 11 -22.22 47.70 -3.52
C LEU A 11 -21.08 48.24 -2.66
N ALA A 12 -20.97 47.84 -1.39
CA ALA A 12 -19.88 48.28 -0.52
C ALA A 12 -18.49 47.91 -1.08
N VAL A 13 -18.33 46.69 -1.61
CA VAL A 13 -17.07 46.23 -2.21
C VAL A 13 -16.72 47.05 -3.46
N TRP A 14 -17.64 47.19 -4.41
CA TRP A 14 -17.36 47.90 -5.66
C TRP A 14 -17.20 49.41 -5.47
N LEU A 15 -17.95 50.02 -4.55
CA LEU A 15 -17.77 51.42 -4.19
C LEU A 15 -16.43 51.66 -3.48
N GLY A 16 -16.02 50.76 -2.58
CA GLY A 16 -14.70 50.81 -1.96
C GLY A 16 -13.58 50.72 -3.00
N LEU A 17 -13.73 49.85 -4.00
CA LEU A 17 -12.76 49.73 -5.09
C LEU A 17 -12.70 50.99 -5.97
N ALA A 18 -13.85 51.59 -6.31
CA ALA A 18 -13.87 52.87 -7.03
C ALA A 18 -13.23 54.00 -6.23
N ALA A 19 -13.46 54.06 -4.92
CA ALA A 19 -12.79 55.05 -4.06
C ALA A 19 -11.27 54.88 -4.06
N ILE A 20 -10.77 53.64 -4.06
CA ILE A 20 -9.33 53.35 -4.20
C ILE A 20 -8.82 53.82 -5.57
N VAL A 21 -9.55 53.55 -6.65
CA VAL A 21 -9.17 54.00 -8.01
C VAL A 21 -9.07 55.52 -8.09
N VAL A 22 -10.03 56.26 -7.52
CA VAL A 22 -10.00 57.73 -7.48
C VAL A 22 -8.86 58.25 -6.60
N ALA A 23 -8.58 57.59 -5.47
CA ALA A 23 -7.46 57.97 -4.60
C ALA A 23 -6.09 57.74 -5.28
N VAL A 24 -5.94 56.64 -6.01
CA VAL A 24 -4.74 56.31 -6.78
C VAL A 24 -4.61 57.22 -8.01
N ASP A 25 -5.71 57.59 -8.64
CA ASP A 25 -5.73 58.59 -9.71
C ASP A 25 -5.14 59.93 -9.25
N GLY A 26 -5.50 60.39 -8.04
CA GLY A 26 -4.90 61.58 -7.44
C GLY A 26 -3.38 61.51 -7.30
N ALA A 27 -2.81 60.30 -7.17
CA ALA A 27 -1.36 60.08 -7.10
C ALA A 27 -0.70 59.88 -8.49
N LEU A 28 -1.44 59.37 -9.48
CA LEU A 28 -0.91 58.97 -10.79
C LEU A 28 -1.33 59.89 -11.95
N SER A 29 -2.17 60.90 -11.69
CA SER A 29 -2.66 61.87 -12.69
C SER A 29 -3.35 61.25 -13.91
N LEU A 30 -4.11 60.16 -13.73
CA LEU A 30 -4.85 59.46 -14.78
C LEU A 30 -6.14 60.22 -15.21
N ARG A 31 -6.52 61.30 -14.51
CA ARG A 31 -7.68 62.18 -14.78
C ARG A 31 -8.99 61.40 -14.86
N VAL A 32 -9.22 60.50 -13.92
CA VAL A 32 -10.45 59.73 -13.83
C VAL A 32 -11.53 60.61 -13.20
N ASP A 33 -12.60 60.87 -13.94
CA ASP A 33 -13.76 61.57 -13.40
C ASP A 33 -14.40 60.72 -12.28
N PRO A 34 -14.49 61.24 -11.03
CA PRO A 34 -15.06 60.50 -9.90
C PRO A 34 -16.51 60.10 -10.14
N LEU A 35 -17.28 60.88 -10.92
CA LEU A 35 -18.65 60.54 -11.27
C LEU A 35 -18.70 59.29 -12.16
N ILE A 36 -17.78 59.18 -13.13
CA ILE A 36 -17.69 58.02 -14.03
C ILE A 36 -17.24 56.78 -13.23
N ALA A 37 -16.27 56.92 -12.33
CA ALA A 37 -15.83 55.83 -11.45
C ALA A 37 -16.97 55.32 -10.53
N PHE A 38 -17.78 56.24 -10.00
CA PHE A 38 -18.95 55.88 -9.19
C PHE A 38 -20.02 55.15 -10.01
N LEU A 39 -20.41 55.69 -11.17
CA LEU A 39 -21.43 55.09 -12.03
C LEU A 39 -21.01 53.71 -12.51
N THR A 40 -19.74 53.54 -12.91
CA THR A 40 -19.21 52.24 -13.32
C THR A 40 -19.24 51.23 -12.18
N ALA A 41 -18.87 51.61 -10.96
CA ALA A 41 -18.95 50.72 -9.79
C ALA A 41 -20.39 50.28 -9.50
N VAL A 42 -21.36 51.20 -9.58
CA VAL A 42 -22.78 50.87 -9.38
C VAL A 42 -23.26 49.89 -10.46
N VAL A 43 -22.93 50.12 -11.73
CA VAL A 43 -23.32 49.24 -12.84
C VAL A 43 -22.73 47.84 -12.66
N VAL A 44 -21.45 47.73 -12.30
CA VAL A 44 -20.80 46.43 -12.07
C VAL A 44 -21.39 45.72 -10.85
N ALA A 45 -21.68 46.45 -9.77
CA ALA A 45 -22.32 45.88 -8.58
C ALA A 45 -23.71 45.31 -8.88
N VAL A 46 -24.54 46.07 -9.61
CA VAL A 46 -25.88 45.64 -10.02
C VAL A 46 -25.79 44.49 -11.02
N GLY A 47 -24.91 44.57 -12.02
CA GLY A 47 -24.73 43.52 -13.03
C GLY A 47 -24.27 42.19 -12.43
N THR A 48 -23.31 42.21 -11.52
CA THR A 48 -22.86 41.01 -10.81
C THR A 48 -23.96 40.45 -9.91
N TRP A 49 -24.70 41.30 -9.18
CA TRP A 49 -25.87 40.90 -8.40
C TRP A 49 -26.95 40.22 -9.24
N ALA A 50 -27.33 40.85 -10.36
CA ALA A 50 -28.31 40.33 -11.30
C ALA A 50 -27.86 39.00 -11.90
N GLY A 51 -26.62 38.87 -12.36
CA GLY A 51 -26.10 37.60 -12.91
C GLY A 51 -26.09 36.44 -11.91
N ALA A 52 -25.96 36.73 -10.61
CA ALA A 52 -26.01 35.71 -9.56
C ALA A 52 -27.45 35.33 -9.15
N HIS A 53 -28.42 36.24 -9.27
CA HIS A 53 -29.81 36.01 -8.84
C HIS A 53 -30.75 35.61 -9.99
N LEU A 54 -30.47 36.06 -11.22
CA LEU A 54 -31.28 35.78 -12.41
C LEU A 54 -30.85 34.51 -13.13
N ARG A 55 -29.71 33.91 -12.75
CA ARG A 55 -29.32 32.61 -13.31
C ARG A 55 -30.33 31.56 -12.86
N PRO A 56 -31.04 30.89 -13.79
CA PRO A 56 -31.88 29.76 -13.42
C PRO A 56 -30.98 28.75 -12.70
N ALA A 57 -31.47 28.21 -11.58
CA ALA A 57 -30.78 27.14 -10.88
C ALA A 57 -30.52 26.04 -11.92
N GLY A 58 -29.25 25.82 -12.26
CA GLY A 58 -28.89 24.73 -13.14
C GLY A 58 -29.42 23.43 -12.55
N GLU A 59 -29.88 22.53 -13.42
CA GLU A 59 -30.33 21.21 -13.01
C GLU A 59 -29.22 20.59 -12.14
N PRO A 60 -29.52 20.15 -10.90
CA PRO A 60 -28.49 19.55 -10.06
C PRO A 60 -27.89 18.37 -10.81
N PRO A 61 -26.56 18.17 -10.76
CA PRO A 61 -25.94 17.03 -11.44
C PRO A 61 -26.62 15.76 -10.96
N GLU A 62 -27.32 15.07 -11.88
CA GLU A 62 -27.97 13.80 -11.57
C GLU A 62 -26.87 12.84 -11.11
N TRP A 63 -26.94 12.47 -9.83
CA TRP A 63 -26.00 11.50 -9.29
C TRP A 63 -26.32 10.15 -9.93
N VAL A 64 -25.52 9.77 -10.92
CA VAL A 64 -25.63 8.44 -11.54
C VAL A 64 -25.10 7.42 -10.55
N GLN A 65 -25.98 6.58 -10.02
CA GLN A 65 -25.58 5.47 -9.17
C GLN A 65 -24.66 4.53 -9.96
N PRO A 66 -23.43 4.26 -9.50
CA PRO A 66 -22.58 3.26 -10.15
C PRO A 66 -23.24 1.88 -9.99
N SER A 67 -23.82 1.38 -11.08
CA SER A 67 -24.32 0.01 -11.16
C SER A 67 -23.13 -0.91 -11.40
N TRP A 68 -22.81 -1.72 -10.38
CA TRP A 68 -21.83 -2.79 -10.55
C TRP A 68 -22.53 -3.92 -11.29
N GLU A 69 -22.06 -4.28 -12.48
CA GLU A 69 -22.54 -5.47 -13.18
C GLU A 69 -22.43 -6.68 -12.25
N THR A 70 -23.57 -7.25 -11.88
CA THR A 70 -23.65 -8.47 -11.08
C THR A 70 -23.06 -9.60 -11.91
N ARG A 71 -21.74 -9.82 -11.79
CA ARG A 71 -21.05 -10.93 -12.46
C ARG A 71 -21.72 -12.24 -12.09
N SER A 72 -21.81 -13.13 -13.08
CA SER A 72 -22.58 -14.37 -13.03
C SER A 72 -22.34 -15.16 -11.73
N PRO A 73 -23.38 -15.85 -11.20
CA PRO A 73 -23.28 -16.62 -9.95
C PRO A 73 -22.17 -17.69 -9.99
N HIS A 74 -21.79 -18.17 -11.18
CA HIS A 74 -20.67 -19.09 -11.35
C HIS A 74 -19.31 -18.44 -11.03
N PHE A 75 -19.11 -17.16 -11.38
CA PHE A 75 -17.88 -16.43 -11.06
C PHE A 75 -17.75 -16.17 -9.55
N GLN A 76 -18.87 -15.91 -8.86
CA GLN A 76 -18.88 -15.72 -7.41
C GLN A 76 -18.62 -17.02 -6.63
N ALA A 77 -19.15 -18.15 -7.12
CA ALA A 77 -18.88 -19.47 -6.57
C ALA A 77 -17.38 -19.82 -6.68
N ASP A 78 -16.74 -19.49 -7.80
CA ASP A 78 -15.33 -19.76 -8.02
C ASP A 78 -14.43 -18.91 -7.10
N ILE A 79 -14.72 -17.61 -6.94
CA ILE A 79 -13.99 -16.74 -5.99
C ILE A 79 -14.12 -17.23 -4.55
N ARG A 80 -15.34 -17.59 -4.13
CA ARG A 80 -15.56 -18.11 -2.77
C ARG A 80 -14.77 -19.39 -2.55
N THR A 81 -14.85 -20.33 -3.49
CA THR A 81 -14.15 -21.62 -3.44
C THR A 81 -12.63 -21.44 -3.43
N ARG A 82 -12.09 -20.50 -4.23
CA ARG A 82 -10.66 -20.17 -4.28
C ARG A 82 -10.19 -19.49 -2.98
N ARG A 83 -11.05 -18.69 -2.35
CA ARG A 83 -10.76 -18.06 -1.06
C ARG A 83 -10.78 -19.08 0.07
N THR A 84 -11.76 -19.98 0.12
CA THR A 84 -11.78 -21.07 1.11
C THR A 84 -10.65 -22.06 0.89
N SER A 85 -10.30 -22.42 -0.35
CA SER A 85 -9.16 -23.30 -0.60
C SER A 85 -7.84 -22.67 -0.18
N SER A 86 -7.66 -21.36 -0.43
CA SER A 86 -6.51 -20.61 0.08
C SER A 86 -6.50 -20.57 1.61
N MET A 87 -7.63 -20.28 2.25
CA MET A 87 -7.73 -20.26 3.73
C MET A 87 -7.46 -21.64 4.33
N LEU A 88 -8.00 -22.72 3.75
CA LEU A 88 -7.72 -24.10 4.13
C LEU A 88 -6.24 -24.43 3.96
N ALA A 89 -5.64 -24.04 2.83
CA ALA A 89 -4.22 -24.23 2.59
C ALA A 89 -3.36 -23.42 3.59
N HIS A 90 -3.81 -22.26 4.07
CA HIS A 90 -3.10 -21.44 5.07
C HIS A 90 -3.38 -21.89 6.52
N ALA A 91 -4.51 -22.56 6.76
CA ALA A 91 -4.91 -23.06 8.07
C ALA A 91 -4.36 -24.46 8.36
N GLN A 92 -3.68 -25.13 7.42
CA GLN A 92 -3.03 -26.40 7.70
C GLN A 92 -1.85 -26.20 8.67
N PRO A 93 -1.89 -26.83 9.87
CA PRO A 93 -0.75 -26.86 10.76
C PRO A 93 0.42 -27.53 10.02
N GLY A 94 1.51 -26.79 9.79
CA GLY A 94 2.67 -27.28 9.04
C GLY A 94 2.91 -26.60 7.69
N ARG A 95 2.13 -25.60 7.27
CA ARG A 95 2.48 -24.78 6.09
C ARG A 95 3.81 -24.02 6.26
N ASP A 96 4.12 -23.62 7.49
CA ASP A 96 5.42 -23.02 7.86
C ASP A 96 6.54 -24.06 8.08
N PHE A 97 6.24 -25.35 7.88
CA PHE A 97 7.24 -26.41 7.82
C PHE A 97 7.90 -26.39 6.42
N ASP A 98 8.56 -25.28 6.13
CA ASP A 98 9.38 -25.14 4.93
C ASP A 98 10.52 -26.17 5.04
N ALA A 99 10.60 -27.08 4.07
CA ALA A 99 11.65 -28.10 3.99
C ALA A 99 13.04 -27.47 4.10
N ARG A 100 13.19 -26.22 3.64
CA ARG A 100 14.41 -25.43 3.79
C ARG A 100 14.68 -25.06 5.25
N ARG A 101 13.66 -24.61 5.99
CA ARG A 101 13.79 -24.27 7.43
C ARG A 101 14.14 -25.50 8.26
N LEU A 102 13.52 -26.64 7.98
CA LEU A 102 13.87 -27.91 8.62
C LEU A 102 15.32 -28.30 8.33
N ALA A 103 15.73 -28.26 7.06
CA ALA A 103 17.08 -28.62 6.66
C ALA A 103 18.13 -27.71 7.30
N ARG A 104 17.87 -26.40 7.43
CA ARG A 104 18.74 -25.45 8.16
C ARG A 104 18.83 -25.81 9.65
N GLN A 105 17.70 -26.01 10.32
CA GLN A 105 17.69 -26.36 11.74
C GLN A 105 18.42 -27.69 12.02
N LEU A 106 18.24 -28.67 11.14
CA LEU A 106 18.99 -29.93 11.21
C LEU A 106 20.47 -29.70 10.93
N GLY A 107 20.82 -28.83 9.97
CA GLY A 107 22.21 -28.43 9.68
C GLY A 107 22.89 -27.83 10.91
N ASP A 108 22.25 -26.86 11.55
CA ASP A 108 22.75 -26.18 12.76
C ASP A 108 22.95 -27.15 13.92
N LEU A 109 21.97 -28.04 14.16
CA LEU A 109 22.03 -29.04 15.22
C LEU A 109 23.15 -30.05 14.96
N THR A 110 23.27 -30.51 13.71
CA THR A 110 24.29 -31.48 13.29
C THR A 110 25.69 -30.88 13.40
N ALA A 111 25.88 -29.63 12.96
CA ALA A 111 27.15 -28.92 13.08
C ALA A 111 27.60 -28.81 14.54
N ARG A 112 26.68 -28.43 15.45
CA ARG A 112 26.97 -28.37 16.90
C ARG A 112 27.34 -29.74 17.45
N ARG A 113 26.62 -30.80 17.10
CA ARG A 113 26.91 -32.17 17.57
C ARG A 113 28.25 -32.70 17.05
N LEU A 114 28.63 -32.37 15.82
CA LEU A 114 29.93 -32.75 15.26
C LEU A 114 31.10 -32.13 16.04
N VAL A 115 30.98 -30.87 16.45
CA VAL A 115 31.98 -30.20 17.27
C VAL A 115 31.99 -30.78 18.69
N LEU A 116 30.81 -30.96 19.31
CA LEU A 116 30.67 -31.51 20.67
C LEU A 116 31.17 -32.96 20.78
N SER A 117 30.95 -33.79 19.76
CA SER A 117 31.43 -35.17 19.70
C SER A 117 32.92 -35.29 19.39
N GLY A 118 33.61 -34.18 19.11
CA GLY A 118 35.03 -34.16 18.75
C GLY A 118 35.33 -34.72 17.35
N ARG A 119 34.31 -34.97 16.53
CA ARG A 119 34.48 -35.47 15.15
C ARG A 119 34.93 -34.36 14.19
N VAL A 120 34.69 -33.10 14.55
CA VAL A 120 35.22 -31.91 13.85
C VAL A 120 35.86 -30.98 14.90
N PRO A 121 37.03 -30.38 14.61
CA PRO A 121 37.67 -29.43 15.53
C PRO A 121 36.79 -28.21 15.81
N ASP A 122 36.87 -27.71 17.05
CA ASP A 122 36.24 -26.44 17.41
C ASP A 122 36.95 -25.26 16.73
N GLY A 123 36.20 -24.22 16.37
CA GLY A 123 36.70 -23.04 15.65
C GLY A 123 36.76 -23.15 14.11
N VAL A 124 36.28 -24.26 13.52
CA VAL A 124 36.15 -24.38 12.06
C VAL A 124 34.93 -23.59 11.56
N PRO A 125 35.08 -22.69 10.57
CA PRO A 125 34.00 -21.80 10.13
C PRO A 125 32.83 -22.50 9.43
N ASP A 126 33.04 -23.71 8.89
CA ASP A 126 31.97 -24.57 8.37
C ASP A 126 32.21 -26.05 8.78
N PRO A 127 31.60 -26.50 9.88
CA PRO A 127 31.73 -27.89 10.34
C PRO A 127 31.14 -28.91 9.35
N LEU A 128 30.14 -28.54 8.55
CA LEU A 128 29.48 -29.43 7.59
C LEU A 128 30.33 -29.68 6.34
N ALA A 129 31.20 -28.74 5.97
CA ALA A 129 32.23 -28.97 4.93
C ALA A 129 33.26 -30.03 5.35
N HIS A 130 33.55 -30.14 6.65
CA HIS A 130 34.58 -31.03 7.21
C HIS A 130 34.04 -32.35 7.75
N ALA A 131 32.72 -32.55 7.68
CA ALA A 131 32.04 -33.76 8.15
C ALA A 131 32.17 -34.98 7.21
N HIS A 132 33.02 -34.91 6.18
CA HIS A 132 33.27 -36.03 5.27
C HIS A 132 33.89 -37.20 6.04
N GLY A 133 33.20 -38.35 6.06
CA GLY A 133 33.60 -39.55 6.82
C GLY A 133 32.94 -39.68 8.20
N ALA A 134 32.38 -38.59 8.75
CA ALA A 134 31.59 -38.62 9.99
C ALA A 134 30.08 -38.76 9.74
N LEU A 135 29.62 -38.39 8.55
CA LEU A 135 28.22 -38.45 8.11
C LEU A 135 28.09 -39.13 6.74
N SER A 136 26.91 -39.69 6.48
CA SER A 136 26.56 -40.31 5.21
C SER A 136 26.51 -39.26 4.09
N PRO A 137 26.92 -39.62 2.86
CA PRO A 137 26.86 -38.71 1.71
C PRO A 137 25.45 -38.19 1.41
N ALA A 138 24.43 -39.02 1.67
CA ALA A 138 23.04 -38.67 1.45
C ALA A 138 22.57 -37.57 2.43
N LEU A 139 22.95 -37.68 3.71
CA LEU A 139 22.64 -36.65 4.70
C LEU A 139 23.38 -35.34 4.40
N LEU A 140 24.68 -35.40 4.07
CA LEU A 140 25.45 -34.21 3.71
C LEU A 140 24.84 -33.46 2.51
N ARG A 141 24.42 -34.21 1.47
CA ARG A 141 23.74 -33.62 0.31
C ARG A 141 22.43 -32.95 0.71
N TYR A 142 21.64 -33.58 1.59
CA TYR A 142 20.40 -33.00 2.08
C TYR A 142 20.64 -31.72 2.90
N LEU A 143 21.58 -31.74 3.85
CA LEU A 143 21.91 -30.58 4.68
C LEU A 143 22.44 -29.41 3.83
N ARG A 144 23.28 -29.68 2.81
CA ARG A 144 23.74 -28.66 1.86
C ARG A 144 22.63 -28.15 0.93
N SER A 145 21.60 -28.96 0.66
CA SER A 145 20.45 -28.52 -0.15
C SER A 145 19.62 -27.41 0.52
N ALA A 146 19.81 -27.16 1.82
CA ALA A 146 19.17 -26.06 2.54
C ALA A 146 19.60 -24.67 2.04
N GLU A 147 20.82 -24.56 1.51
CA GLU A 147 21.39 -23.34 0.93
C GLU A 147 21.06 -23.19 -0.56
N ALA A 148 20.78 -24.31 -1.23
CA ALA A 148 20.40 -24.32 -2.64
C ALA A 148 18.98 -23.78 -2.85
N ASP A 149 18.71 -23.27 -4.05
CA ASP A 149 17.43 -22.58 -4.32
C ASP A 149 16.18 -23.49 -4.23
N HIS A 150 16.39 -24.81 -4.12
CA HIS A 150 15.36 -25.84 -4.05
C HIS A 150 15.70 -26.86 -2.96
N ALA A 151 15.04 -26.77 -1.80
CA ALA A 151 15.21 -27.75 -0.72
C ALA A 151 14.59 -29.10 -1.12
N GLN A 152 15.32 -30.19 -0.91
CA GLN A 152 14.85 -31.52 -1.29
C GLN A 152 13.73 -32.00 -0.34
N VAL A 153 12.56 -32.35 -0.89
CA VAL A 153 11.48 -32.95 -0.10
C VAL A 153 11.83 -34.40 0.22
N LEU A 154 11.92 -34.72 1.51
CA LEU A 154 12.23 -36.07 1.99
C LEU A 154 10.98 -36.87 2.28
N THR A 155 11.05 -38.18 2.03
CA THR A 155 10.05 -39.12 2.55
C THR A 155 10.20 -39.29 4.06
N ARG A 156 9.13 -39.70 4.75
CA ARG A 156 9.17 -39.97 6.20
C ARG A 156 10.26 -40.98 6.59
N LYS A 157 10.46 -42.03 5.77
CA LYS A 157 11.47 -43.07 6.02
C LYS A 157 12.89 -42.52 5.94
N THR A 158 13.18 -41.70 4.92
CA THR A 158 14.51 -41.09 4.75
C THR A 158 14.79 -40.04 5.82
N LEU A 159 13.79 -39.25 6.21
CA LEU A 159 13.92 -38.31 7.33
C LEU A 159 14.24 -39.05 8.63
N HIS A 160 13.54 -40.15 8.94
CA HIS A 160 13.81 -40.92 10.14
C HIS A 160 15.22 -41.52 10.17
N ALA A 161 15.71 -42.01 9.02
CA ALA A 161 17.09 -42.51 8.90
C ALA A 161 18.12 -41.40 9.17
N HIS A 162 17.91 -40.20 8.62
CA HIS A 162 18.77 -39.04 8.86
C HIS A 162 18.75 -38.58 10.31
N LEU A 163 17.58 -38.53 10.94
CA LEU A 163 17.47 -38.19 12.36
C LEU A 163 18.21 -39.18 13.26
N LYS A 164 18.08 -40.49 12.98
CA LYS A 164 18.80 -41.54 13.72
C LYS A 164 20.32 -41.41 13.58
N GLU A 165 20.78 -41.05 12.38
CA GLU A 165 22.20 -40.83 12.11
C GLU A 165 22.74 -39.62 12.89
N ILE A 166 22.02 -38.48 12.86
CA ILE A 166 22.36 -37.28 13.66
C ILE A 166 22.33 -37.60 15.16
N ASP A 167 21.45 -38.51 15.58
CA ASP A 167 21.35 -38.91 16.98
C ASP A 167 22.52 -39.76 17.48
N SER A 168 23.23 -40.42 16.57
CA SER A 168 24.41 -41.25 16.85
C SER A 168 25.74 -40.49 16.83
N LEU A 169 25.70 -39.17 16.63
CA LEU A 169 26.88 -38.28 16.68
C LEU A 169 27.35 -38.08 18.12
#